data_AF-A0A2S7PQB0-F1
#
_entry.id   AF-A0A2S7PQB0-F1
#
_cell.length_a   1.000
_cell.length_b   1.000
_cell.length_c   1.000
_cell.angle_alpha   90.00
_cell.angle_beta   90.00
_cell.angle_gamma   90.00
#
_symmetry.space_group_name_H-M   'P 1'
#
loop_
_entity.id
_entity.type
_entity.pdbx_description
1 polymer ?
#
loop_
_entity_poly.entity_id
_entity_poly.type
_entity_poly.pdbx_seq_one_letter_code
_entity_poly.pdbx_strand_id
1 'polypeptide(L)'
;MCKIKSNPASNPTATSRHNPGFESINMVLGLENDDYLHKMPEKDVYSQLIDCFRLRAEDELNFAGNIRGIYDGEDPRPVFKEFLDFAESRDKILPRWWNNEKRALCEKMAVEDNWYNINSVVEKSDIMEHYKDNMMPMKLRILAEKIYGKGFM
;
A
#
# COMPACT_ATOMS: atom_id res chain seq x y z
N MET A 1 -20.49 -55.77 1.32
CA MET A 1 -20.69 -54.60 2.20
C MET A 1 -19.53 -53.62 2.00
N CYS A 2 -19.89 -52.36 1.74
CA CYS A 2 -19.19 -51.08 1.92
C CYS A 2 -17.76 -50.82 1.41
N LYS A 3 -17.69 -49.86 0.47
CA LYS A 3 -16.52 -49.06 0.05
C LYS A 3 -16.11 -48.07 1.15
N ILE A 4 -14.82 -47.73 1.24
CA ILE A 4 -14.38 -46.40 1.68
C ILE A 4 -13.33 -45.89 0.69
N LYS A 5 -13.67 -44.81 -0.01
CA LYS A 5 -12.79 -44.03 -0.87
C LYS A 5 -11.87 -43.19 0.02
N SER A 6 -10.57 -43.22 -0.21
CA SER A 6 -9.65 -42.23 0.35
C SER A 6 -9.84 -40.90 -0.37
N ASN A 7 -10.31 -39.88 0.36
CA ASN A 7 -10.30 -38.49 -0.09
C ASN A 7 -8.87 -37.93 0.02
N PRO A 8 -8.36 -37.17 -0.95
CA PRO A 8 -7.13 -36.43 -0.77
C PRO A 8 -7.37 -35.28 0.20
N ALA A 9 -6.50 -35.18 1.21
CA ALA A 9 -6.50 -34.10 2.18
C ALA A 9 -6.36 -32.76 1.46
N SER A 10 -7.36 -31.90 1.64
CA SER A 10 -7.28 -30.48 1.30
C SER A 10 -6.17 -29.83 2.12
N ASN A 11 -5.13 -29.34 1.44
CA ASN A 11 -4.10 -28.50 2.04
C ASN A 11 -4.75 -27.29 2.72
N PRO A 12 -4.42 -26.98 3.99
CA PRO A 12 -4.83 -25.72 4.57
C PRO A 12 -4.13 -24.59 3.82
N THR A 13 -4.94 -23.76 3.17
CA THR A 13 -4.59 -22.42 2.69
C THR A 13 -3.74 -21.72 3.72
N ALA A 14 -2.59 -21.19 3.28
CA ALA A 14 -1.69 -20.37 4.07
C ALA A 14 -2.49 -19.25 4.74
N THR A 15 -2.74 -19.40 6.04
CA THR A 15 -3.30 -18.36 6.87
C THR A 15 -2.27 -17.25 6.95
N SER A 16 -2.52 -16.18 6.21
CA SER A 16 -1.83 -14.92 6.42
C SER A 16 -1.99 -14.54 7.90
N ARG A 17 -0.88 -14.36 8.59
CA ARG A 17 -0.85 -13.93 9.99
C ARG A 17 -1.22 -12.45 10.03
N HIS A 18 -2.48 -12.10 9.79
CA HIS A 18 -2.97 -10.73 10.02
C HIS A 18 -3.40 -10.57 11.48
N ASN A 19 -3.04 -9.42 12.04
CA ASN A 19 -3.22 -9.09 13.46
C ASN A 19 -4.70 -8.71 13.73
N PRO A 20 -5.41 -9.30 14.71
CA PRO A 20 -6.85 -9.04 14.94
C PRO A 20 -7.24 -7.57 15.17
N GLY A 21 -6.32 -6.77 15.72
CA GLY A 21 -6.53 -5.32 15.86
C GLY A 21 -6.63 -4.59 14.52
N PHE A 22 -6.02 -5.13 13.46
CA PHE A 22 -6.01 -4.57 12.13
C PHE A 22 -7.38 -4.69 11.43
N GLU A 23 -8.06 -5.84 11.56
CA GLU A 23 -9.41 -6.01 11.02
C GLU A 23 -10.42 -5.05 11.66
N SER A 24 -10.28 -4.83 12.97
CA SER A 24 -11.14 -3.90 13.72
C SER A 24 -10.97 -2.46 13.24
N ILE A 25 -9.73 -2.05 12.90
CA ILE A 25 -9.44 -0.70 12.39
C ILE A 25 -9.88 -0.55 10.93
N ASN A 26 -9.74 -1.59 10.10
CA ASN A 26 -10.21 -1.57 8.71
C ASN A 26 -11.71 -1.28 8.63
N MET A 27 -12.50 -1.95 9.47
CA MET A 27 -13.94 -1.74 9.57
C MET A 27 -14.29 -0.31 10.04
N VAL A 28 -13.55 0.22 11.02
CA VAL A 28 -13.79 1.58 11.53
C VAL A 28 -13.44 2.65 10.50
N LEU A 29 -12.47 2.39 9.62
CA LEU A 29 -12.02 3.34 8.60
C LEU A 29 -12.69 3.15 7.22
N GLY A 30 -13.64 2.23 7.09
CA GLY A 30 -14.32 1.94 5.83
C GLY A 30 -13.39 1.35 4.76
N LEU A 31 -12.33 0.66 5.21
CA LEU A 31 -11.32 0.01 4.38
C LEU A 31 -11.46 -1.51 4.38
N GLU A 32 -12.60 -2.04 4.85
CA GLU A 32 -12.85 -3.49 4.85
C GLU A 32 -12.81 -4.11 3.44
N ASN A 33 -13.16 -3.31 2.42
CA ASN A 33 -13.14 -3.75 1.03
C ASN A 33 -11.84 -3.31 0.35
N ASP A 34 -11.38 -4.12 -0.59
CA ASP A 34 -10.33 -3.75 -1.54
C ASP A 34 -10.94 -2.87 -2.64
N ASP A 35 -11.57 -1.76 -2.27
CA ASP A 35 -12.17 -0.81 -3.21
C ASP A 35 -11.87 0.66 -2.87
N TYR A 36 -10.98 0.89 -1.88
CA TYR A 36 -10.66 2.21 -1.36
C TYR A 36 -10.29 3.22 -2.46
N LEU A 37 -9.37 2.83 -3.36
CA LEU A 37 -8.92 3.69 -4.46
C LEU A 37 -9.96 3.83 -5.59
N HIS A 38 -10.95 2.92 -5.68
CA HIS A 38 -11.91 2.90 -6.80
C HIS A 38 -12.89 4.07 -6.75
N LYS A 39 -13.11 4.64 -5.57
CA LYS A 39 -14.04 5.73 -5.32
C LYS A 39 -13.42 7.11 -5.55
N MET A 40 -12.14 7.15 -5.91
CA MET A 40 -11.36 8.38 -5.97
C MET A 40 -11.15 8.88 -7.40
N PRO A 41 -11.02 10.21 -7.58
CA PRO A 41 -10.49 10.77 -8.82
C PRO A 41 -9.10 10.23 -9.14
N GLU A 42 -8.77 10.18 -10.44
CA GLU A 42 -7.50 9.65 -10.94
C GLU A 42 -6.27 10.26 -10.24
N LYS A 43 -6.26 11.60 -10.09
CA LYS A 43 -5.17 12.30 -9.40
C LYS A 43 -5.01 11.85 -7.96
N ASP A 44 -6.11 11.70 -7.23
CA ASP A 44 -6.08 11.33 -5.81
C ASP A 44 -5.58 9.90 -5.60
N VAL A 45 -5.85 9.01 -6.57
CA VAL A 45 -5.26 7.66 -6.57
C VAL A 45 -3.73 7.73 -6.68
N TYR A 46 -3.20 8.55 -7.58
CA TYR A 46 -1.74 8.73 -7.71
C TYR A 46 -1.14 9.33 -6.44
N SER A 47 -1.74 10.42 -5.96
CA SER A 47 -1.36 11.09 -4.72
C SER A 47 -1.22 10.13 -3.55
N GLN A 48 -2.23 9.28 -3.35
CA GLN A 48 -2.23 8.34 -2.23
C GLN A 48 -1.30 7.15 -2.43
N LEU A 49 -1.10 6.66 -3.65
CA LEU A 49 -0.08 5.63 -3.91
C LEU A 49 1.32 6.16 -3.60
N ILE A 50 1.60 7.41 -3.96
CA ILE A 50 2.89 8.05 -3.70
C ILE A 50 3.10 8.27 -2.20
N ASP A 51 2.13 8.88 -1.51
CA ASP A 51 2.26 9.13 -0.07
C ASP A 51 2.20 7.83 0.76
N CYS A 52 1.51 6.79 0.27
CA CYS A 52 1.56 5.44 0.84
C CYS A 52 2.99 4.88 0.81
N PHE A 53 3.66 4.99 -0.34
CA PHE A 53 5.06 4.58 -0.48
C PHE A 53 5.99 5.39 0.44
N ARG A 54 5.86 6.72 0.45
CA ARG A 54 6.72 7.61 1.24
C ARG A 54 6.53 7.38 2.75
N LEU A 55 5.29 7.26 3.21
CA LEU A 55 5.01 6.97 4.62
C LEU A 55 5.46 5.56 5.02
N ARG A 56 5.35 4.57 4.13
CA ARG A 56 5.88 3.23 4.41
C ARG A 56 7.40 3.23 4.57
N ALA A 57 8.11 4.02 3.78
CA ALA A 57 9.56 4.18 3.93
C ALA A 57 9.93 4.82 5.28
N GLU A 58 9.16 5.83 5.72
CA GLU A 58 9.32 6.47 7.04
C GLU A 58 9.08 5.47 8.19
N ASP A 59 8.01 4.70 8.12
CA ASP A 59 7.69 3.69 9.13
C ASP A 59 8.77 2.58 9.19
N GLU A 60 9.27 2.09 8.06
CA GLU A 60 10.35 1.07 8.02
C GLU A 60 11.67 1.60 8.62
N LEU A 61 11.98 2.88 8.41
CA LEU A 61 13.12 3.53 9.06
C LEU A 61 12.95 3.59 10.58
N ASN A 62 11.78 4.04 11.05
CA ASN A 62 11.51 4.28 12.47
C ASN A 62 11.29 3.00 13.29
N PHE A 63 10.67 1.97 12.71
CA PHE A 63 10.26 0.76 13.43
C PHE A 63 11.13 -0.46 13.11
N ALA A 64 11.61 -0.61 11.87
CA ALA A 64 12.36 -1.78 11.45
C ALA A 64 13.88 -1.53 11.41
N GLY A 65 14.32 -0.27 11.45
CA GLY A 65 15.72 0.12 11.24
C GLY A 65 16.23 -0.18 9.81
N ASN A 66 15.33 -0.42 8.86
CA ASN A 66 15.67 -0.70 7.47
C ASN A 66 15.76 0.62 6.69
N ILE A 67 16.99 1.02 6.35
CA ILE A 67 17.26 2.20 5.53
C ILE A 67 17.30 1.78 4.06
N ARG A 68 16.14 1.49 3.44
CA ARG A 68 16.08 1.24 1.99
C ARG A 68 15.33 2.35 1.27
N GLY A 69 15.88 2.87 0.17
CA GLY A 69 15.24 3.82 -0.74
C GLY A 69 15.41 5.29 -0.32
N ILE A 70 14.30 6.00 -0.03
CA ILE A 70 14.30 7.47 0.15
C ILE A 70 15.37 7.97 1.15
N TYR A 71 15.74 7.14 2.12
CA TYR A 71 16.62 7.50 3.25
C TYR A 71 18.06 7.00 3.15
N ASP A 72 18.42 6.14 2.19
CA ASP A 72 19.81 5.67 2.00
C ASP A 72 20.60 6.51 0.98
N GLY A 73 19.93 7.47 0.34
CA GLY A 73 20.51 8.31 -0.71
C GLY A 73 20.58 7.64 -2.09
N GLU A 74 20.04 6.43 -2.24
CA GLU A 74 19.84 5.78 -3.53
C GLU A 74 18.65 6.38 -4.27
N ASP A 75 18.58 6.14 -5.59
CA ASP A 75 17.44 6.55 -6.40
C ASP A 75 16.19 5.80 -5.93
N PRO A 76 15.12 6.46 -5.44
CA PRO A 76 13.92 5.78 -4.96
C PRO A 76 13.06 5.21 -6.10
N ARG A 77 13.33 5.55 -7.37
CA ARG A 77 12.50 5.14 -8.52
C ARG A 77 12.41 3.61 -8.71
N PRO A 78 13.48 2.80 -8.63
CA PRO A 78 13.36 1.35 -8.78
C PRO A 78 12.47 0.73 -7.69
N VAL A 79 12.61 1.20 -6.45
CA VAL A 79 11.81 0.70 -5.31
C VAL A 79 10.35 1.15 -5.45
N PHE A 80 10.10 2.37 -5.92
CA PHE A 80 8.75 2.84 -6.21
C PHE A 80 8.09 2.03 -7.34
N LYS A 81 8.85 1.65 -8.38
CA LYS A 81 8.34 0.77 -9.44
C LYS A 81 7.98 -0.60 -8.91
N GLU A 82 8.82 -1.20 -8.07
CA GLU A 82 8.54 -2.47 -7.40
C GLU A 82 7.26 -2.38 -6.54
N PHE A 83 7.08 -1.27 -5.81
CA PHE A 83 5.84 -1.00 -5.08
C PHE A 83 4.61 -0.97 -5.98
N LEU A 84 4.68 -0.33 -7.15
CA LEU A 84 3.59 -0.32 -8.12
C LEU A 84 3.35 -1.72 -8.73
N ASP A 85 4.39 -2.52 -8.93
CA ASP A 85 4.25 -3.93 -9.36
C ASP A 85 3.50 -4.75 -8.32
N PHE A 86 3.78 -4.53 -7.03
CA PHE A 86 2.98 -5.13 -5.97
C PHE A 86 1.53 -4.68 -6.05
N ALA A 87 1.26 -3.39 -6.19
CA ALA A 87 -0.11 -2.87 -6.27
C ALA A 87 -0.89 -3.47 -7.45
N GLU A 88 -0.25 -3.63 -8.60
CA GLU A 88 -0.82 -4.25 -9.81
C GLU A 88 -1.03 -5.77 -9.68
N SER A 89 -0.20 -6.44 -8.86
CA SER A 89 -0.35 -7.88 -8.60
C SER A 89 -1.53 -8.23 -7.68
N ARG A 90 -2.08 -7.25 -6.95
CA ARG A 90 -3.18 -7.48 -6.02
C ARG A 90 -4.52 -7.38 -6.71
N ASP A 91 -5.37 -8.36 -6.46
CA ASP A 91 -6.75 -8.30 -6.94
C ASP A 91 -7.47 -7.12 -6.28
N LYS A 92 -8.19 -6.35 -7.08
CA LYS A 92 -9.07 -5.24 -6.66
C LYS A 92 -8.42 -4.04 -5.97
N ILE A 93 -7.12 -3.97 -5.67
CA ILE A 93 -6.59 -2.72 -5.05
C ILE A 93 -6.71 -1.52 -6.00
N LEU A 94 -6.29 -1.70 -7.26
CA LEU A 94 -6.27 -0.62 -8.23
C LEU A 94 -7.62 -0.50 -8.97
N PRO A 95 -8.04 0.74 -9.30
CA PRO A 95 -9.26 0.96 -10.07
C PRO A 95 -9.22 0.28 -11.44
N ARG A 96 -10.38 -0.06 -11.99
CA ARG A 96 -10.49 -0.74 -13.30
C ARG A 96 -9.89 0.04 -14.47
N TRP A 97 -9.79 1.36 -14.35
CA TRP A 97 -9.19 2.22 -15.36
C TRP A 97 -7.65 2.24 -15.29
N TRP A 98 -7.05 1.65 -14.25
CA TRP A 98 -5.59 1.57 -14.13
C TRP A 98 -4.99 0.75 -15.27
N ASN A 99 -3.95 1.28 -15.89
CA ASN A 99 -3.22 0.67 -17.00
C ASN A 99 -1.81 1.27 -17.08
N ASN A 100 -1.00 0.83 -18.05
CA ASN A 100 0.38 1.27 -18.23
C ASN A 100 0.53 2.79 -18.45
N GLU A 101 -0.44 3.44 -19.11
CA GLU A 101 -0.42 4.91 -19.28
C GLU A 101 -0.60 5.60 -17.93
N LYS A 102 -1.54 5.11 -17.12
CA LYS A 102 -1.81 5.65 -15.78
C LYS A 102 -0.66 5.40 -14.81
N ARG A 103 0.00 4.24 -14.92
CA ARG A 103 1.26 3.97 -14.23
C ARG A 103 2.33 5.00 -14.58
N ALA A 104 2.55 5.25 -15.87
CA ALA A 104 3.54 6.24 -16.31
C ALA A 104 3.23 7.66 -15.82
N LEU A 105 1.95 8.06 -15.76
CA LEU A 105 1.53 9.34 -15.18
C LEU A 105 1.78 9.41 -13.68
N CYS A 106 1.54 8.32 -12.94
CA CYS A 106 1.85 8.22 -11.52
C CYS A 106 3.37 8.33 -11.28
N GLU A 107 4.19 7.60 -12.03
CA GLU A 107 5.67 7.68 -11.96
C GLU A 107 6.19 9.08 -12.29
N LYS A 108 5.58 9.76 -13.27
CA LYS A 108 5.93 11.13 -13.62
C LYS A 108 5.59 12.11 -12.50
N MET A 109 4.39 12.01 -11.94
CA MET A 109 3.95 12.83 -10.80
C MET A 109 4.86 12.63 -9.59
N ALA A 110 5.27 11.38 -9.33
CA ALA A 110 6.17 11.01 -8.24
C ALA A 110 7.53 11.72 -8.30
N VAL A 111 7.94 12.25 -9.47
CA VAL A 111 9.26 12.89 -9.66
C VAL A 111 9.15 14.39 -9.90
N GLU A 112 8.08 14.85 -10.56
CA GLU A 112 7.93 16.24 -10.99
C GLU A 112 7.09 17.10 -10.04
N ASP A 113 6.22 16.49 -9.23
CA ASP A 113 5.36 17.24 -8.31
C ASP A 113 6.16 17.80 -7.12
N ASN A 114 5.75 18.96 -6.62
CA ASN A 114 6.40 19.61 -5.48
C ASN A 114 6.12 18.88 -4.17
N TRP A 115 4.88 18.42 -3.96
CA TRP A 115 4.49 17.70 -2.75
C TRP A 115 4.72 16.21 -2.90
N TYR A 116 4.20 15.60 -3.97
CA TYR A 116 4.24 14.16 -4.21
C TYR A 116 5.60 13.68 -4.75
N ASN A 117 6.69 14.32 -4.32
CA ASN A 117 8.02 13.93 -4.77
C ASN A 117 8.55 12.77 -3.92
N ILE A 118 8.87 11.63 -4.55
CA ILE A 118 9.44 10.47 -3.84
C ILE A 118 10.89 10.70 -3.39
N ASN A 119 11.55 11.78 -3.84
CA ASN A 119 12.86 12.19 -3.31
C ASN A 119 12.73 13.03 -2.04
N SER A 120 11.51 13.40 -1.64
CA SER A 120 11.24 14.21 -0.45
C SER A 120 10.62 13.34 0.64
N VAL A 121 11.27 13.34 1.80
CA VAL A 121 10.78 12.74 3.04
C VAL A 121 9.47 13.39 3.48
N VAL A 122 8.59 12.61 4.11
CA VAL A 122 7.40 13.09 4.84
C VAL A 122 7.40 12.53 6.24
N GLU A 123 6.93 13.34 7.18
CA GLU A 123 6.55 12.88 8.50
C GLU A 123 5.04 12.62 8.56
N LYS A 124 4.63 11.85 9.57
CA LYS A 124 3.22 11.62 9.86
C LYS A 124 2.41 12.91 9.96
N SER A 125 2.94 13.95 10.61
CA SER A 125 2.27 15.25 10.76
C SER A 125 2.05 15.96 9.43
N ASP A 126 3.00 15.87 8.50
CA ASP A 126 2.92 16.49 7.18
C ASP A 126 1.75 15.91 6.39
N ILE A 127 1.58 14.58 6.42
CA ILE A 127 0.44 13.89 5.82
C ILE A 127 -0.88 14.33 6.46
N MET A 128 -0.95 14.45 7.79
CA MET A 128 -2.17 14.88 8.47
C MET A 128 -2.57 16.31 8.06
N GLU A 129 -1.60 17.22 7.97
CA GLU A 129 -1.82 18.61 7.59
C GLU A 129 -2.25 18.72 6.12
N HIS A 130 -1.54 18.06 5.21
CA HIS A 130 -1.80 18.12 3.77
C HIS A 130 -3.20 17.63 3.39
N TYR A 131 -3.60 16.47 3.93
CA TYR A 131 -4.92 15.90 3.66
C TYR A 131 -6.03 16.47 4.56
N LYS A 132 -5.68 17.26 5.58
CA LYS A 132 -6.61 17.77 6.61
C LYS A 132 -7.42 16.64 7.26
N ASP A 133 -6.78 15.50 7.45
CA ASP A 133 -7.39 14.29 7.98
C ASP A 133 -6.41 13.58 8.93
N ASN A 134 -6.74 13.61 10.22
CA ASN A 134 -5.92 13.00 11.28
C ASN A 134 -5.78 11.48 11.14
N MET A 135 -6.69 10.83 10.42
CA MET A 135 -6.66 9.39 10.17
C MET A 135 -5.97 9.03 8.86
N MET A 136 -5.56 10.02 8.05
CA MET A 136 -4.92 9.75 6.77
C MET A 136 -3.66 8.88 6.86
N PRO A 137 -2.73 9.10 7.82
CA PRO A 137 -1.60 8.20 7.97
C PRO A 137 -2.03 6.75 8.20
N MET A 138 -3.07 6.52 9.00
CA MET A 138 -3.59 5.16 9.25
C MET A 138 -4.18 4.54 7.98
N LYS A 139 -4.91 5.32 7.17
CA LYS A 139 -5.45 4.84 5.88
C LYS A 139 -4.33 4.43 4.91
N LEU A 140 -3.28 5.25 4.81
CA LEU A 140 -2.12 4.96 3.96
C LEU A 140 -1.34 3.73 4.45
N ARG A 141 -1.22 3.53 5.76
CA ARG A 141 -0.60 2.32 6.34
C ARG A 141 -1.38 1.05 6.04
N ILE A 142 -2.72 1.12 6.12
CA ILE A 142 -3.59 -0.01 5.75
C ILE A 142 -3.46 -0.32 4.27
N LEU A 143 -3.46 0.70 3.41
CA LEU A 143 -3.23 0.54 1.99
C LEU A 143 -1.86 -0.09 1.70
N ALA A 144 -0.80 0.34 2.41
CA ALA A 144 0.53 -0.24 2.29
C ALA A 144 0.52 -1.74 2.64
N GLU A 145 -0.11 -2.12 3.76
CA GLU A 145 -0.21 -3.53 4.16
C GLU A 145 -0.96 -4.37 3.11
N LYS A 146 -2.04 -3.84 2.50
CA LYS A 146 -2.74 -4.52 1.41
C LYS A 146 -1.84 -4.70 0.17
N ILE A 147 -1.07 -3.69 -0.20
CA ILE A 147 -0.16 -3.74 -1.35
C ILE A 147 1.01 -4.71 -1.09
N TYR A 148 1.72 -4.56 0.02
CA TYR A 148 2.86 -5.42 0.36
C TYR A 148 2.43 -6.83 0.80
N GLY A 149 1.17 -7.01 1.21
CA GLY A 149 0.64 -8.28 1.73
C GLY A 149 1.20 -8.67 3.10
N LYS A 150 1.78 -7.70 3.82
CA LYS A 150 2.37 -7.87 5.15
C LYS A 150 2.30 -6.55 5.94
N GLY A 151 2.17 -6.66 7.25
CA GLY A 151 2.24 -5.51 8.16
C GLY A 151 3.65 -4.92 8.28
N PHE A 152 3.82 -4.00 9.21
CA PHE A 152 5.15 -3.54 9.66
C PHE A 152 5.82 -4.67 10.46
N MET A 153 7.11 -4.93 10.22
CA MET A 153 7.93 -5.84 11.05
C MET A 153 8.94 -5.03 11.84
#